data_AF-A0A5D3FPC3-F1
#
_entry.id   AF-A0A5D3FPC3-F1
#
_cell.length_a   1.000
_cell.length_b   1.000
_cell.length_c   1.000
_cell.angle_alpha   90.00
_cell.angle_beta   90.00
_cell.angle_gamma   90.00
#
_symmetry.space_group_name_H-M   'P 1'
#
loop_
_entity.id
_entity.type
_entity.pdbx_description
1 polymer ?
#
loop_
_entity_poly.entity_id
_entity_poly.type
_entity_poly.pdbx_seq_one_letter_code
_entity_poly.pdbx_strand_id
1 'polypeptide(L)'
;MAGEDRARRHGRTPRPAERTPELPGEDVDANQALTELLAGRVKPGVYQWRTPPVPGAIGDTAWTERAEDAGWRGFHLDGRRARDAESFLRLCADAFELPPEEAPDGWDALGATLADMSWTPTKHGYVVLYESWSELADADQHAFRKVLDVFARAVRVWRDSSTPMVVLISSVGVEAAGVPRLA
;
A
#
# COMPACT_ATOMS: atom_id res chain seq x y z
N MET A 1 -6.12 28.27 -71.75
CA MET A 1 -5.01 28.85 -70.97
C MET A 1 -5.42 28.78 -69.50
N ALA A 2 -4.51 28.27 -68.67
CA ALA A 2 -4.55 27.99 -67.22
C ALA A 2 -5.50 28.87 -66.35
N GLY A 3 -6.00 28.45 -65.20
CA GLY A 3 -5.68 27.30 -64.36
C GLY A 3 -6.44 27.44 -63.03
N GLU A 4 -6.49 26.33 -62.31
CA GLU A 4 -6.84 26.10 -60.89
C GLU A 4 -7.43 27.26 -60.05
N ASP A 5 -8.59 27.01 -59.44
CA ASP A 5 -8.60 27.07 -57.98
C ASP A 5 -9.57 26.04 -57.36
N ARG A 6 -9.08 25.42 -56.29
CA ARG A 6 -9.58 24.22 -55.64
C ARG A 6 -10.45 24.61 -54.46
N ALA A 7 -11.63 24.00 -54.31
CA ALA A 7 -12.21 23.78 -52.99
C ALA A 7 -13.22 22.62 -52.99
N ARG A 8 -12.70 21.39 -52.93
CA ARG A 8 -13.50 20.22 -52.55
C ARG A 8 -13.81 20.32 -51.06
N ARG A 9 -15.06 20.60 -50.69
CA ARG A 9 -15.57 20.35 -49.34
C ARG A 9 -15.94 18.87 -49.25
N HIS A 10 -15.05 18.05 -48.72
CA HIS A 10 -15.40 16.71 -48.23
C HIS A 10 -15.77 16.86 -46.75
N GLY A 11 -17.03 16.60 -46.44
CA GLY A 11 -17.50 16.42 -45.07
C GLY A 11 -16.75 15.23 -44.46
N ARG A 12 -15.87 15.50 -43.50
CA ARG A 12 -15.27 14.48 -42.65
C ARG A 12 -16.36 13.94 -41.73
N THR A 13 -16.73 12.69 -41.95
CA THR A 13 -17.37 11.84 -40.94
C THR A 13 -16.50 11.85 -39.67
N PRO A 14 -17.06 11.92 -38.45
CA PRO A 14 -16.27 11.73 -37.24
C PRO A 14 -15.70 10.31 -37.27
N ARG A 15 -14.38 10.18 -37.07
CA ARG A 15 -13.78 8.87 -36.78
C ARG A 15 -14.46 8.28 -35.54
N PRO A 16 -14.70 6.96 -35.47
CA PRO A 16 -15.01 6.32 -34.20
C PRO A 16 -13.84 6.65 -33.26
N ALA A 17 -14.14 7.10 -32.04
CA ALA A 17 -13.13 7.22 -31.00
C ALA A 17 -12.37 5.89 -30.93
N GLU A 18 -11.08 5.94 -31.23
CA GLU A 18 -10.18 4.81 -31.05
C GLU A 18 -10.32 4.40 -29.59
N ARG A 19 -10.92 3.23 -29.36
CA ARG A 19 -10.90 2.59 -28.05
C ARG A 19 -9.43 2.42 -27.71
N THR A 20 -8.94 3.22 -26.78
CA THR A 20 -7.63 3.05 -26.18
C THR A 20 -7.58 1.61 -25.68
N PRO A 21 -6.62 0.78 -26.14
CA PRO A 21 -6.52 -0.56 -25.64
C PRO A 21 -6.18 -0.47 -24.15
N GLU A 22 -7.07 -0.98 -23.30
CA GLU A 22 -6.75 -1.28 -21.90
C GLU A 22 -5.53 -2.19 -21.93
N LEU A 23 -4.38 -1.68 -21.48
CA LEU A 23 -3.14 -2.44 -21.46
C LEU A 23 -3.26 -3.50 -20.36
N PRO A 24 -3.32 -4.80 -20.69
CA PRO A 24 -3.31 -5.85 -19.70
C PRO A 24 -1.85 -6.10 -19.31
N GLY A 25 -1.41 -5.64 -18.13
CA GLY A 25 -0.02 -5.90 -17.73
C GLY A 25 0.49 -5.37 -16.39
N GLU A 26 -0.14 -4.39 -15.74
CA GLU A 26 0.40 -3.82 -14.48
C GLU A 26 -0.43 -4.21 -13.24
N ASP A 27 -1.76 -4.36 -13.36
CA ASP A 27 -2.63 -4.84 -12.27
C ASP A 27 -2.38 -6.30 -11.86
N VAL A 28 -1.86 -7.08 -12.81
CA VAL A 28 -1.60 -8.51 -12.63
C VAL A 28 -0.45 -8.72 -11.66
N ASP A 29 0.55 -7.81 -11.63
CA ASP A 29 1.75 -7.95 -10.79
C ASP A 29 1.43 -7.72 -9.29
N ALA A 30 0.70 -6.64 -8.95
CA ALA A 30 0.34 -6.34 -7.56
C ALA A 30 -0.67 -7.36 -6.98
N ASN A 31 -1.70 -7.72 -7.74
CA ASN A 31 -2.68 -8.73 -7.30
C ASN A 31 -2.07 -10.14 -7.24
N GLN A 32 -1.14 -10.45 -8.14
CA GLN A 32 -0.40 -11.72 -8.08
C GLN A 32 0.56 -11.74 -6.90
N ALA A 33 1.31 -10.67 -6.65
CA ALA A 33 2.18 -10.55 -5.48
C ALA A 33 1.39 -10.62 -4.16
N LEU A 34 0.18 -10.04 -4.10
CA LEU A 34 -0.75 -10.26 -2.99
C LEU A 34 -1.13 -11.74 -2.84
N THR A 35 -1.49 -12.37 -3.95
CA THR A 35 -1.92 -13.78 -3.98
C THR A 35 -0.80 -14.70 -3.51
N GLU A 36 0.44 -14.44 -3.95
CA GLU A 36 1.65 -15.14 -3.50
C GLU A 36 1.91 -14.94 -2.00
N LEU A 37 1.71 -13.72 -1.50
CA LEU A 37 1.83 -13.38 -0.08
C LEU A 37 0.77 -14.12 0.75
N LEU A 38 -0.50 -14.02 0.35
CA LEU A 38 -1.61 -14.68 1.05
C LEU A 38 -1.51 -16.21 1.01
N ALA A 39 -0.88 -16.75 -0.03
CA ALA A 39 -0.55 -18.17 -0.11
C ALA A 39 0.69 -18.58 0.71
N GLY A 40 1.32 -17.66 1.44
CA GLY A 40 2.49 -17.92 2.29
C GLY A 40 3.78 -18.18 1.50
N ARG A 41 3.84 -17.79 0.22
CA ARG A 41 5.01 -18.01 -0.65
C ARG A 41 6.01 -16.85 -0.61
N VAL A 42 5.64 -15.74 0.04
CA VAL A 42 6.51 -14.57 0.29
C VAL A 42 7.09 -14.66 1.69
N LYS A 43 8.38 -14.35 1.83
CA LYS A 43 9.04 -14.29 3.15
C LYS A 43 8.50 -13.10 3.96
N PRO A 44 8.37 -13.20 5.30
CA PRO A 44 8.00 -12.06 6.13
C PRO A 44 9.01 -10.90 5.99
N GLY A 45 8.52 -9.71 5.66
CA GLY A 45 9.35 -8.58 5.26
C GLY A 45 8.60 -7.25 5.19
N VAL A 46 9.35 -6.16 4.98
CA VAL A 46 8.83 -4.86 4.56
C VAL A 46 9.15 -4.71 3.08
N TYR A 47 8.13 -4.54 2.24
CA TYR A 47 8.26 -4.51 0.79
C TYR A 47 7.65 -3.25 0.18
N GLN A 48 8.20 -2.78 -0.93
CA GLN A 48 7.52 -1.80 -1.77
C GLN A 48 6.45 -2.47 -2.62
N TRP A 49 5.28 -1.84 -2.66
CA TRP A 49 4.12 -2.24 -3.45
C TRP A 49 3.85 -1.17 -4.51
N ARG A 50 3.60 -1.55 -5.77
CA ARG A 50 3.15 -0.58 -6.78
C ARG A 50 1.67 -0.83 -7.04
N THR A 51 0.82 0.04 -6.50
CA THR A 51 -0.55 0.14 -7.03
C THR A 51 -0.44 0.96 -8.32
N PRO A 52 -0.99 0.48 -9.46
CA PRO A 52 -0.98 1.27 -10.67
C PRO A 52 -1.70 2.60 -10.44
N PRO A 53 -1.30 3.69 -11.12
CA PRO A 53 -1.91 4.99 -10.97
C PRO A 53 -3.26 5.02 -11.69
N VAL A 54 -4.24 4.29 -11.16
CA VAL A 54 -5.63 4.39 -11.59
C VAL A 54 -6.26 5.56 -10.82
N PRO A 55 -6.92 6.53 -11.49
CA PRO A 55 -7.66 7.57 -10.80
C PRO A 55 -8.70 6.94 -9.84
N GLY A 56 -8.50 7.11 -8.53
CA GLY A 56 -9.35 6.51 -7.49
C GLY A 56 -8.83 5.20 -6.87
N ALA A 57 -7.65 4.70 -7.26
CA ALA A 57 -7.07 3.49 -6.66
C ALA A 57 -6.44 3.70 -5.27
N ILE A 58 -6.14 4.95 -4.90
CA ILE A 58 -5.72 5.28 -3.53
C ILE A 58 -6.93 5.09 -2.62
N GLY A 59 -6.84 4.15 -1.67
CA GLY A 59 -7.96 3.75 -0.83
C GLY A 59 -8.83 2.63 -1.41
N ASP A 60 -8.38 1.91 -2.45
CA ASP A 60 -8.98 0.61 -2.79
C ASP A 60 -8.66 -0.38 -1.67
N THR A 61 -9.64 -0.68 -0.81
CA THR A 61 -9.52 -1.63 0.29
C THR A 61 -9.99 -3.03 -0.08
N ALA A 62 -10.31 -3.32 -1.35
CA ALA A 62 -10.76 -4.64 -1.79
C ALA A 62 -9.73 -5.75 -1.56
N TRP A 63 -8.45 -5.39 -1.35
CA TRP A 63 -7.41 -6.33 -0.94
C TRP A 63 -7.60 -6.84 0.50
N THR A 64 -8.19 -6.04 1.40
CA THR A 64 -8.43 -6.42 2.80
C THR A 64 -9.44 -7.57 2.87
N GLU A 65 -10.54 -7.48 2.12
CA GLU A 65 -11.54 -8.56 2.03
C GLU A 65 -10.90 -9.87 1.52
N ARG A 66 -10.04 -9.80 0.49
CA ARG A 66 -9.31 -10.98 0.01
C ARG A 66 -8.34 -11.56 1.04
N ALA A 67 -7.68 -10.68 1.80
CA ALA A 67 -6.79 -11.11 2.88
C ALA A 67 -7.59 -11.84 3.96
N GLU A 68 -8.73 -11.28 4.37
CA GLU A 68 -9.65 -11.86 5.35
C GLU A 68 -10.23 -13.20 4.89
N ASP A 69 -10.67 -13.30 3.64
CA ASP A 69 -11.13 -14.56 3.03
C ASP A 69 -10.03 -15.62 3.00
N ALA A 70 -8.77 -15.20 2.84
CA ALA A 70 -7.60 -16.06 2.95
C ALA A 70 -7.17 -16.34 4.40
N GLY A 71 -7.88 -15.82 5.40
CA GLY A 71 -7.63 -15.98 6.83
C GLY A 71 -6.45 -15.16 7.38
N TRP A 72 -6.06 -14.10 6.67
CA TRP A 72 -5.14 -13.07 7.13
C TRP A 72 -5.91 -11.89 7.71
N ARG A 73 -5.29 -11.12 8.59
CA ARG A 73 -5.85 -9.86 9.08
C ARG A 73 -5.14 -8.70 8.39
N GLY A 74 -5.90 -7.89 7.65
CA GLY A 74 -5.40 -6.72 6.92
C GLY A 74 -5.52 -5.44 7.74
N PHE A 75 -4.51 -4.57 7.68
CA PHE A 75 -4.53 -3.22 8.24
C PHE A 75 -4.12 -2.20 7.19
N HIS A 76 -4.95 -1.17 6.99
CA HIS A 76 -4.69 -0.10 6.03
C HIS A 76 -4.30 1.19 6.74
N LEU A 77 -3.12 1.72 6.40
CA LEU A 77 -2.62 2.99 6.89
C LEU A 77 -2.67 4.01 5.75
N ASP A 78 -3.62 4.94 5.83
CA ASP A 78 -3.70 6.09 4.92
C ASP A 78 -2.75 7.20 5.40
N GLY A 79 -1.56 7.27 4.79
CA GLY A 79 -0.54 8.26 5.11
C GLY A 79 -0.95 9.72 4.92
N ARG A 80 -2.02 10.01 4.17
CA ARG A 80 -2.56 11.38 4.05
C ARG A 80 -3.05 11.93 5.40
N ARG A 81 -3.34 11.05 6.35
CA ARG A 81 -3.80 11.39 7.71
C ARG A 81 -2.66 11.69 8.68
N ALA A 82 -1.40 11.46 8.28
CA ALA A 82 -0.24 11.57 9.16
C ALA A 82 0.91 12.36 8.51
N ARG A 83 1.22 13.52 9.07
CA ARG A 83 2.31 14.40 8.59
C ARG A 83 3.37 14.70 9.65
N ASP A 84 3.21 14.12 10.84
CA ASP A 84 4.16 14.20 11.94
C ASP A 84 4.07 12.92 12.80
N ALA A 85 4.96 12.80 13.77
CA ALA A 85 5.02 11.65 14.67
C ALA A 85 3.69 11.40 15.42
N GLU A 86 3.06 12.45 15.94
CA GLU A 86 1.86 12.34 16.78
C GLU A 86 0.64 11.89 15.97
N SER A 87 0.46 12.47 14.76
CA SER A 87 -0.58 12.06 13.83
C SER A 87 -0.38 10.64 13.30
N PHE A 88 0.87 10.19 13.13
CA PHE A 88 1.15 8.80 12.77
C PHE A 88 0.81 7.81 13.88
N LEU A 89 1.15 8.11 15.14
CA LEU A 89 0.79 7.25 16.28
C LEU A 89 -0.73 7.11 16.42
N ARG A 90 -1.49 8.20 16.24
CA ARG A 90 -2.96 8.15 16.18
C ARG A 90 -3.48 7.32 15.01
N LEU A 91 -2.90 7.49 13.81
CA LEU A 91 -3.26 6.69 12.65
C LEU A 91 -3.09 5.19 12.93
N CYS A 92 -1.98 4.80 13.58
CA CYS A 92 -1.79 3.42 13.98
C CYS A 92 -2.83 2.96 15.01
N ALA A 93 -3.13 3.77 16.03
CA ALA A 93 -4.12 3.40 17.03
C ALA A 93 -5.49 3.09 16.43
N ASP A 94 -5.94 3.94 15.50
CA ASP A 94 -7.19 3.74 14.79
C ASP A 94 -7.12 2.51 13.87
N ALA A 95 -6.08 2.40 13.05
CA ALA A 95 -6.00 1.37 12.02
C ALA A 95 -5.78 -0.03 12.57
N PHE A 96 -5.01 -0.17 13.66
CA PHE A 96 -4.81 -1.46 14.35
C PHE A 96 -5.93 -1.78 15.35
N GLU A 97 -6.98 -0.95 15.42
CA GLU A 97 -8.12 -1.10 16.31
C GLU A 97 -7.69 -1.29 17.76
N LEU A 98 -6.74 -0.46 18.22
CA LEU A 98 -6.19 -0.60 19.57
C LEU A 98 -7.25 -0.36 20.64
N PRO A 99 -7.21 -1.12 21.75
CA PRO A 99 -7.96 -0.75 22.95
C PRO A 99 -7.63 0.70 23.35
N PRO A 100 -8.63 1.51 23.77
CA PRO A 100 -8.40 2.93 24.12
C PRO A 100 -7.31 3.17 25.17
N GLU A 101 -7.15 2.23 26.10
CA GLU A 101 -6.13 2.24 27.15
C GLU A 101 -4.72 1.85 26.68
N GLU A 102 -4.59 1.31 25.46
CA GLU A 102 -3.33 0.84 24.86
C GLU A 102 -2.81 1.76 23.74
N ALA A 103 -3.35 2.98 23.65
CA ALA A 103 -2.87 3.97 22.69
C ALA A 103 -1.36 4.22 22.88
N PRO A 104 -0.54 4.10 21.82
CA PRO A 104 0.91 4.12 21.92
C PRO A 104 1.42 5.52 22.19
N ASP A 105 2.05 5.71 23.36
CA ASP A 105 2.79 6.92 23.69
C ASP A 105 4.25 6.81 23.20
N GLY A 106 4.42 7.08 21.90
CA GLY A 106 5.73 7.07 21.24
C GLY A 106 6.06 5.78 20.49
N TRP A 107 7.22 5.81 19.82
CA TRP A 107 7.66 4.74 18.90
C TRP A 107 7.92 3.40 19.58
N ASP A 108 8.46 3.42 20.80
CA ASP A 108 8.76 2.20 21.55
C ASP A 108 7.49 1.51 22.04
N ALA A 109 6.50 2.30 22.47
CA ALA A 109 5.17 1.81 22.82
C ALA A 109 4.49 1.18 21.59
N LEU A 110 4.47 1.87 20.45
CA LEU A 110 3.95 1.31 19.20
C LEU A 110 4.67 0.00 18.82
N GLY A 111 6.00 -0.04 18.97
CA GLY A 111 6.77 -1.25 18.69
C GLY A 111 6.44 -2.42 19.62
N ALA A 112 6.12 -2.16 20.89
CA ALA A 112 5.66 -3.18 21.83
C ALA A 112 4.25 -3.68 21.47
N THR A 113 3.34 -2.76 21.17
CA THR A 113 2.00 -3.06 20.69
C THR A 113 2.03 -3.92 19.42
N LEU A 114 2.84 -3.57 18.42
CA LEU A 114 2.95 -4.39 17.20
C LEU A 114 3.69 -5.71 17.38
N ALA A 115 4.38 -5.90 18.51
CA ALA A 115 5.01 -7.17 18.87
C ALA A 115 4.03 -8.13 19.57
N ASP A 116 2.92 -7.63 20.10
CA ASP A 116 1.87 -8.40 20.77
C ASP A 116 0.50 -7.93 20.28
N MET A 117 -0.09 -8.63 19.32
CA MET A 117 -1.38 -8.28 18.72
C MET A 117 -2.51 -9.20 19.23
N SER A 118 -2.45 -9.56 20.51
CA SER A 118 -3.35 -10.55 21.12
C SER A 118 -4.84 -10.17 21.10
N TRP A 119 -5.18 -8.88 20.99
CA TRP A 119 -6.58 -8.43 20.86
C TRP A 119 -7.19 -8.69 19.47
N THR A 120 -6.37 -8.94 18.45
CA THR A 120 -6.81 -9.12 17.06
C THR A 120 -6.23 -10.40 16.44
N PRO A 121 -6.58 -11.59 16.99
CA PRO A 121 -6.00 -12.84 16.53
C PRO A 121 -6.35 -13.14 15.07
N THR A 122 -5.42 -13.77 14.37
CA THR A 122 -5.51 -14.14 12.95
C THR A 122 -5.18 -15.61 12.75
N LYS A 123 -5.71 -16.21 11.69
CA LYS A 123 -5.48 -17.63 11.38
C LYS A 123 -4.12 -17.86 10.72
N HIS A 124 -3.72 -16.97 9.81
CA HIS A 124 -2.53 -17.16 8.99
C HIS A 124 -1.47 -16.08 9.16
N GLY A 125 -1.84 -14.86 9.54
CA GLY A 125 -0.89 -13.78 9.73
C GLY A 125 -1.49 -12.40 9.55
N TYR A 126 -0.61 -11.40 9.56
CA TYR A 126 -0.94 -9.99 9.47
C TYR A 126 -0.38 -9.39 8.19
N VAL A 127 -1.17 -8.56 7.52
CA VAL A 127 -0.74 -7.76 6.37
C VAL A 127 -1.02 -6.30 6.67
N VAL A 128 0.01 -5.46 6.62
CA VAL A 128 -0.12 -4.00 6.79
C VAL A 128 0.16 -3.35 5.44
N LEU A 129 -0.77 -2.56 4.92
CA LEU A 129 -0.55 -1.71 3.76
C LEU A 129 -0.44 -0.25 4.19
N TYR A 130 0.73 0.35 3.98
CA TYR A 130 0.99 1.77 4.20
C TYR A 130 1.01 2.53 2.87
N GLU A 131 -0.06 3.27 2.59
CA GLU A 131 -0.19 4.09 1.40
C GLU A 131 0.16 5.56 1.68
N SER A 132 0.49 6.31 0.62
CA SER A 132 0.80 7.75 0.71
C SER A 132 1.86 8.09 1.76
N TRP A 133 2.83 7.20 1.98
CA TRP A 133 3.87 7.36 2.99
C TRP A 133 4.77 8.58 2.76
N SER A 134 4.87 9.03 1.51
CA SER A 134 5.63 10.22 1.13
C SER A 134 5.13 11.48 1.85
N GLU A 135 3.85 11.54 2.22
CA GLU A 135 3.30 12.67 2.99
C GLU A 135 4.03 12.87 4.32
N LEU A 136 4.32 11.78 5.04
CA LEU A 136 5.11 11.85 6.27
C LEU A 136 6.59 12.07 5.97
N ALA A 137 7.14 11.40 4.95
CA ALA A 137 8.55 11.52 4.62
C ALA A 137 8.96 12.94 4.20
N ASP A 138 8.08 13.63 3.48
CA ASP A 138 8.28 15.01 3.02
C ASP A 138 8.14 16.02 4.16
N ALA A 139 7.22 15.78 5.10
CA ALA A 139 6.98 16.66 6.24
C ALA A 139 7.97 16.42 7.40
N ASP A 140 8.28 15.16 7.71
CA ASP A 140 9.17 14.73 8.78
C ASP A 140 9.90 13.42 8.42
N GLN A 141 11.03 13.57 7.74
CA GLN A 141 11.89 12.46 7.36
C GLN A 141 12.40 11.66 8.57
N HIS A 142 12.56 12.28 9.74
CA HIS A 142 13.03 11.56 10.93
C HIS A 142 11.94 10.63 11.47
N ALA A 143 10.70 11.11 11.58
CA ALA A 143 9.55 10.30 11.93
C ALA A 143 9.37 9.14 10.94
N PHE A 144 9.47 9.39 9.63
CA PHE A 144 9.35 8.31 8.64
C PHE A 144 10.40 7.21 8.80
N ARG A 145 11.66 7.55 9.12
CA ARG A 145 12.69 6.54 9.45
C ARG A 145 12.30 5.70 10.67
N LYS A 146 11.74 6.34 11.71
CA LYS A 146 11.26 5.64 12.91
C LYS A 146 10.11 4.68 12.59
N VAL A 147 9.20 5.05 11.69
CA VAL A 147 8.13 4.16 11.20
C VAL A 147 8.71 2.90 10.57
N LEU A 148 9.68 3.05 9.66
CA LEU A 148 10.33 1.91 9.01
C LEU A 148 11.04 1.01 10.03
N ASP A 149 11.73 1.59 11.02
CA ASP A 149 12.39 0.84 12.09
C ASP A 149 11.40 0.03 12.94
N VAL A 150 10.26 0.64 13.28
CA VAL A 150 9.19 -0.01 14.05
C VAL A 150 8.61 -1.19 13.27
N PHE A 151 8.25 -1.00 12.00
CA PHE A 151 7.74 -2.10 11.16
C PHE A 151 8.77 -3.20 10.95
N ALA A 152 10.03 -2.85 10.70
CA ALA A 152 11.08 -3.84 10.54
C ALA A 152 11.27 -4.66 11.83
N ARG A 153 11.12 -4.05 13.01
CA ARG A 153 11.16 -4.75 14.30
C ARG A 153 9.95 -5.65 14.49
N ALA A 154 8.74 -5.16 14.21
CA ALA A 154 7.52 -5.96 14.32
C ALA A 154 7.58 -7.19 13.40
N VAL A 155 7.94 -7.02 12.12
CA VAL A 155 8.15 -8.13 11.19
C VAL A 155 9.16 -9.15 11.72
N ARG A 156 10.25 -8.71 12.34
CA ARG A 156 11.24 -9.62 12.94
C ARG A 156 10.67 -10.44 14.10
N VAL A 157 9.80 -9.85 14.94
CA VAL A 157 9.14 -10.55 16.04
C VAL A 157 8.26 -11.68 15.51
N TRP A 158 7.50 -11.42 14.46
CA TRP A 158 6.54 -12.38 13.91
C TRP A 158 7.13 -13.36 12.88
N ARG A 159 8.36 -13.11 12.38
CA ARG A 159 8.93 -13.86 11.25
C ARG A 159 8.93 -15.37 11.42
N ASP A 160 9.31 -15.85 12.60
CA ASP A 160 9.49 -17.27 12.88
C ASP A 160 8.29 -17.88 13.63
N SER A 161 7.18 -17.14 13.72
CA SER A 161 5.94 -17.61 14.34
C SER A 161 5.04 -18.30 13.29
N SER A 162 3.98 -18.95 13.77
CA SER A 162 2.92 -19.50 12.91
C SER A 162 2.00 -18.42 12.31
N THR A 163 2.16 -17.16 12.70
CA THR A 163 1.35 -16.00 12.27
C THR A 163 2.27 -14.85 11.86
N PRO A 164 2.96 -14.97 10.71
CA PRO A 164 3.88 -13.94 10.24
C PRO A 164 3.21 -12.58 10.01
N MET A 165 4.02 -11.53 10.07
CA MET A 165 3.63 -10.18 9.66
C MET A 165 4.36 -9.79 8.37
N VAL A 166 3.62 -9.23 7.43
CA VAL A 166 4.17 -8.61 6.22
C VAL A 166 3.71 -7.16 6.15
N VAL A 167 4.63 -6.26 5.79
CA VAL A 167 4.33 -4.84 5.62
C VAL A 167 4.60 -4.47 4.16
N LEU A 168 3.63 -3.81 3.55
CA LEU A 168 3.63 -3.34 2.19
C LEU A 168 3.58 -1.82 2.22
N ILE A 169 4.50 -1.16 1.52
CA ILE A 169 4.56 0.30 1.44
C ILE A 169 4.26 0.67 -0.01
N SER A 170 3.09 1.25 -0.26
CA SER A 170 2.67 1.60 -1.61
C SER A 170 3.42 2.83 -2.12
N SER A 171 3.99 2.73 -3.32
CA SER A 171 4.64 3.83 -4.03
C SER A 171 3.91 4.16 -5.32
N VAL A 172 3.56 5.44 -5.49
CA VAL A 172 3.24 6.03 -6.79
C VAL A 172 4.47 6.80 -7.28
N GLY A 173 5.36 6.11 -8.00
CA GLY A 173 6.48 6.74 -8.72
C GLY A 173 7.77 7.04 -7.93
N VAL A 174 7.74 7.24 -6.61
CA VAL A 174 8.96 7.43 -5.79
C VAL A 174 9.26 6.18 -4.97
N GLU A 175 10.46 5.60 -5.16
CA GLU A 175 10.90 4.42 -4.42
C GLU A 175 11.50 4.82 -3.06
N ALA A 176 11.07 4.16 -1.98
CA ALA A 176 11.67 4.35 -0.66
C ALA A 176 13.08 3.74 -0.63
N ALA A 177 14.11 4.58 -0.46
CA ALA A 177 15.49 4.11 -0.42
C ALA A 177 15.70 3.06 0.70
N GLY A 178 16.23 1.88 0.33
CA GLY A 178 16.54 0.81 1.28
C GLY A 178 15.42 -0.20 1.55
N VAL A 179 14.22 -0.03 0.97
CA VAL A 179 13.13 -1.03 1.07
C VAL A 179 13.14 -1.93 -0.18
N PRO A 180 13.27 -3.27 -0.05
CA PRO A 180 13.25 -4.17 -1.19
C PRO A 180 11.89 -4.18 -1.88
N ARG A 181 11.87 -4.44 -3.20
CA ARG A 181 10.62 -4.63 -3.94
C ARG A 181 10.02 -5.99 -3.63
N LEU A 182 8.70 -6.07 -3.63
CA LEU A 182 8.03 -7.35 -3.84
C LEU A 182 8.16 -7.68 -5.34
N ALA A 183 8.64 -8.87 -5.66
CA ALA A 183 8.90 -9.34 -7.02
C ALA A 183 8.04 -10.57 -7.32
#